data_AF-A0AAN6Y025-F1
#
_entry.id   AF-A0AAN6Y025-F1
#
_cell.length_a   1.000
_cell.length_b   1.000
_cell.length_c   1.000
_cell.angle_alpha   90.00
_cell.angle_beta   90.00
_cell.angle_gamma   90.00
#
_symmetry.space_group_name_H-M   'P 1'
#
loop_
_entity.id
_entity.type
_entity.pdbx_description
1 polymer ?
#
loop_
_entity_poly.entity_id
_entity_poly.type
_entity_poly.pdbx_seq_one_letter_code
_entity_poly.pdbx_strand_id
1 'polypeptide(L)'
;MLRPRIFIPARSCRTALIPPPFAHIATALSREHNYRPWSGTKSPPNRIQGIHTKPPSTKTGLPNPSMAPITAFDVSIDLQLRGLRSLKGLLAKTPSLCEADSASLPSAKSPHDPATLAFHITSCTHLATSSVALLLPTEGAEPPVMADKKESTLAELITHVDETIALLEAKIGHMGGSDLDGVEDRELSVTYGNGQTASWGGKEYILGYIAPNFMFHLSMAFSAIRGTGVDVGKMDFLVPFMVGRAPGF
;
A
#
# COMPACT_ATOMS: atom_id res chain seq x y z
N MET A 1 30.34 -28.24 60.76
CA MET A 1 29.34 -28.54 59.71
C MET A 1 28.97 -27.23 59.01
N LEU A 2 28.90 -27.22 57.67
CA LEU A 2 28.42 -26.14 56.78
C LEU A 2 29.30 -24.86 56.75
N ARG A 3 29.83 -24.32 55.64
CA ARG A 3 29.92 -24.61 54.19
C ARG A 3 31.24 -23.97 53.70
N PRO A 4 31.96 -24.53 52.71
CA PRO A 4 33.11 -23.86 52.12
C PRO A 4 32.68 -22.76 51.12
N ARG A 5 33.31 -21.59 51.23
CA ARG A 5 33.16 -20.45 50.31
C ARG A 5 33.77 -20.81 48.96
N ILE A 6 32.93 -20.94 47.94
CA ILE A 6 33.37 -21.13 46.55
C ILE A 6 33.74 -19.77 45.98
N PHE A 7 35.02 -19.62 45.64
CA PHE A 7 35.59 -18.50 44.91
C PHE A 7 35.27 -18.69 43.42
N ILE A 8 34.40 -17.86 42.86
CA ILE A 8 34.07 -17.87 41.43
C ILE A 8 34.97 -16.82 40.74
N PRO A 9 35.83 -17.20 39.79
CA PRO A 9 36.69 -16.24 39.11
C PRO A 9 35.88 -15.39 38.12
N ALA A 10 36.15 -14.08 38.13
CA ALA A 10 35.65 -13.13 37.16
C ALA A 10 36.11 -13.55 35.75
N ARG A 11 35.16 -13.92 34.89
CA ARG A 11 35.42 -14.14 33.46
C ARG A 11 35.47 -12.78 32.76
N SER A 12 36.60 -12.54 32.10
CA SER A 12 36.85 -11.38 31.25
C SER A 12 35.76 -11.20 30.19
N CYS A 13 35.30 -9.96 30.01
CA CYS A 13 34.64 -9.49 28.80
C CYS A 13 35.39 -9.96 27.56
N ARG A 14 34.80 -10.88 26.80
CA ARG A 14 35.10 -11.04 25.38
C ARG A 14 33.93 -10.44 24.61
N THR A 15 34.20 -9.32 23.97
CA THR A 15 33.37 -8.70 22.94
C THR A 15 33.19 -9.73 21.81
N ALA A 16 32.07 -10.45 21.82
CA ALA A 16 31.66 -11.24 20.68
C ALA A 16 30.91 -10.30 19.73
N LEU A 17 31.53 -9.97 18.60
CA LEU A 17 30.83 -9.38 17.46
C LEU A 17 29.67 -10.31 17.10
N ILE A 18 28.44 -9.83 17.29
CA ILE A 18 27.24 -10.45 16.75
C ILE A 18 27.14 -9.98 15.29
N PRO A 19 27.32 -10.86 14.28
CA PRO A 19 27.05 -10.51 12.90
C PRO A 19 25.54 -10.28 12.70
N PRO A 20 25.14 -9.37 11.79
CA PRO A 20 23.74 -9.02 11.57
C PRO A 20 22.94 -10.22 11.05
N PRO A 21 21.70 -10.45 11.51
CA PRO A 21 20.87 -11.55 11.05
C PRO A 21 20.20 -11.19 9.72
N PHE A 22 20.99 -11.05 8.65
CA PHE A 22 20.51 -11.06 7.27
C PHE A 22 21.38 -12.00 6.44
N ALA A 23 21.39 -13.27 6.82
CA ALA A 23 22.13 -14.29 6.08
C ALA A 23 21.52 -15.69 6.16
N HIS A 24 20.19 -15.84 6.28
CA HIS A 24 19.52 -17.13 6.10
C HIS A 24 18.05 -16.98 5.62
N ILE A 25 17.83 -16.36 4.46
CA ILE A 25 16.58 -16.56 3.69
C ILE A 25 16.97 -16.73 2.22
N ALA A 26 17.56 -17.88 1.90
CA ALA A 26 17.78 -18.29 0.51
C ALA A 26 17.89 -19.81 0.37
N THR A 27 17.16 -20.61 1.16
CA THR A 27 17.09 -22.07 0.94
C THR A 27 15.86 -22.75 1.55
N ALA A 28 14.65 -22.21 1.35
CA ALA A 28 13.43 -22.93 1.76
C ALA A 28 12.15 -22.50 1.02
N LEU A 29 12.18 -22.25 -0.30
CA LEU A 29 10.95 -22.10 -1.12
C LEU A 29 11.22 -22.52 -2.57
N SER A 30 11.56 -23.80 -2.79
CA SER A 30 11.74 -24.36 -4.14
C SER A 30 11.06 -25.71 -4.35
N ARG A 31 10.09 -26.07 -3.51
CA ARG A 31 9.20 -27.20 -3.77
C ARG A 31 7.76 -26.74 -3.52
N GLU A 32 6.98 -26.85 -4.57
CA GLU A 32 5.53 -26.59 -4.71
C GLU A 32 5.17 -25.27 -5.41
N HIS A 33 4.53 -25.44 -6.57
CA HIS A 33 4.01 -24.45 -7.52
C HIS A 33 5.01 -23.77 -8.47
N ASN A 34 5.29 -24.45 -9.60
CA ASN A 34 5.37 -23.96 -10.98
C ASN A 34 5.85 -22.51 -11.27
N TYR A 35 6.76 -21.95 -10.49
CA TYR A 35 7.45 -20.71 -10.84
C TYR A 35 8.64 -21.05 -11.74
N ARG A 36 8.52 -20.78 -13.06
CA ARG A 36 9.69 -20.76 -13.94
C ARG A 36 10.42 -19.43 -13.70
N PRO A 37 11.65 -19.42 -13.18
CA PRO A 37 12.43 -18.18 -13.13
C PRO A 37 12.66 -17.67 -14.55
N TRP A 38 12.52 -16.34 -14.72
CA TRP A 38 12.88 -15.66 -15.95
C TRP A 38 14.33 -15.98 -16.30
N SER A 39 14.54 -16.80 -17.33
CA SER A 39 15.87 -17.13 -17.83
C SER A 39 16.29 -16.05 -18.81
N GLY A 40 17.14 -15.13 -18.33
CA GLY A 40 17.83 -14.17 -19.18
C GLY A 40 18.52 -14.91 -20.32
N THR A 41 18.04 -14.75 -21.54
CA THR A 41 18.68 -15.33 -22.71
C THR A 41 20.00 -14.60 -22.95
N LYS A 42 21.05 -15.41 -23.02
CA LYS A 42 22.43 -15.03 -23.30
C LYS A 42 22.50 -14.14 -24.55
N SER A 43 23.15 -12.98 -24.43
CA SER A 43 23.57 -12.17 -25.58
C SER A 43 24.46 -13.00 -26.51
N PRO A 44 24.20 -13.07 -27.84
CA PRO A 44 25.16 -13.62 -28.78
C PRO A 44 26.28 -12.59 -29.07
N PRO A 45 27.48 -13.04 -29.49
CA PRO A 45 28.64 -12.18 -29.61
C PRO A 45 28.53 -11.23 -30.82
N ASN A 46 29.11 -10.05 -30.66
CA ASN A 46 29.30 -9.00 -31.66
C ASN A 46 29.45 -9.51 -33.11
N ARG A 47 28.50 -9.11 -33.97
CA ARG A 47 28.74 -8.98 -35.41
C ARG A 47 28.05 -7.71 -35.89
N ILE A 48 28.81 -6.61 -35.96
CA ILE A 48 28.38 -5.41 -36.69
C ILE A 48 28.39 -5.77 -38.17
N GLN A 49 27.21 -5.93 -38.76
CA GLN A 49 27.01 -5.86 -40.21
C GLN A 49 26.01 -4.73 -40.47
N GLY A 50 26.42 -3.78 -41.32
CA GLY A 50 25.75 -2.50 -41.54
C GLY A 50 24.31 -2.67 -42.00
N ILE A 51 23.39 -2.04 -41.27
CA ILE A 51 22.00 -1.86 -41.67
C ILE A 51 21.94 -0.53 -42.43
N HIS A 52 21.59 -0.61 -43.72
CA HIS A 52 21.18 0.54 -44.53
C HIS A 52 20.08 1.33 -43.78
N THR A 53 20.37 2.56 -43.39
CA THR A 53 19.37 3.46 -42.83
C THR A 53 18.47 3.98 -43.95
N LYS A 54 17.28 3.38 -44.08
CA LYS A 54 16.16 4.05 -44.75
C LYS A 54 15.71 5.19 -43.82
N PRO A 55 15.55 6.44 -44.30
CA PRO A 55 15.10 7.53 -43.43
C PRO A 55 13.70 7.20 -42.88
N PRO A 56 13.42 7.52 -41.60
CA PRO A 56 12.14 7.20 -41.00
C PRO A 56 11.03 7.96 -41.74
N SER A 57 10.02 7.21 -42.18
CA SER A 57 8.79 7.78 -42.73
C SER A 57 8.16 8.71 -41.70
N THR A 58 7.86 9.94 -42.08
CA THR A 58 7.05 10.89 -41.32
C THR A 58 5.62 10.35 -41.19
N LYS A 59 5.40 9.46 -40.22
CA LYS A 59 4.07 9.27 -39.65
C LYS A 59 3.87 10.43 -38.68
N THR A 60 2.93 11.30 -39.01
CA THR A 60 2.39 12.33 -38.12
C THR A 60 1.98 11.64 -36.82
N GLY A 61 2.84 11.73 -35.81
CA GLY A 61 2.60 11.16 -34.50
C GLY A 61 1.41 11.86 -33.86
N LEU A 62 0.50 11.06 -33.30
CA LEU A 62 -0.34 11.50 -32.20
C LEU A 62 0.56 12.21 -31.18
N PRO A 63 0.13 13.33 -30.58
CA PRO A 63 0.96 14.05 -29.62
C PRO A 63 1.44 13.06 -28.56
N ASN A 64 2.76 12.98 -28.35
CA ASN A 64 3.33 12.31 -27.19
C ASN A 64 2.59 12.86 -25.97
N PRO A 65 1.92 12.03 -25.15
CA PRO A 65 1.38 12.54 -23.90
C PRO A 65 2.58 13.11 -23.15
N SER A 66 2.55 14.42 -22.92
CA SER A 66 3.50 15.12 -22.05
C SER A 66 3.72 14.25 -20.82
N MET A 67 4.94 13.73 -20.62
CA MET A 67 5.26 12.99 -19.41
C MET A 67 5.35 14.00 -18.26
N ALA A 68 4.19 14.36 -17.71
CA ALA A 68 4.12 15.15 -16.50
C ALA A 68 4.91 14.43 -15.39
N PRO A 69 5.68 15.14 -14.56
CA PRO A 69 6.35 14.54 -13.43
C PRO A 69 5.33 13.95 -12.46
N ILE A 70 5.72 12.90 -11.73
CA ILE A 70 4.93 12.36 -10.62
C ILE A 70 4.86 13.43 -9.53
N THR A 71 3.67 13.83 -9.12
CA THR A 71 3.47 14.85 -8.07
C THR A 71 3.16 14.22 -6.72
N ALA A 72 3.23 15.00 -5.64
CA ALA A 72 2.78 14.57 -4.31
C ALA A 72 1.33 14.04 -4.33
N PHE A 73 0.45 14.63 -5.14
CA PHE A 73 -0.94 14.19 -5.27
C PHE A 73 -1.06 12.78 -5.84
N ASP A 74 -0.26 12.47 -6.88
CA ASP A 74 -0.26 11.16 -7.55
C ASP A 74 0.10 10.01 -6.59
N VAL A 75 1.08 10.24 -5.72
CA VAL A 75 1.64 9.22 -4.79
C VAL A 75 0.98 9.21 -3.42
N SER A 76 0.01 10.10 -3.17
CA SER A 76 -0.75 10.16 -1.92
C SER A 76 -2.24 10.00 -2.17
N ILE A 77 -2.98 11.10 -2.33
CA ILE A 77 -4.44 11.15 -2.38
C ILE A 77 -5.00 10.33 -3.55
N ASP A 78 -4.46 10.50 -4.76
CA ASP A 78 -4.93 9.77 -5.95
C ASP A 78 -4.61 8.26 -5.86
N LEU A 79 -3.43 7.91 -5.34
CA LEU A 79 -3.07 6.53 -5.04
C LEU A 79 -4.08 5.87 -4.08
N GLN A 80 -4.45 6.58 -3.01
CA GLN A 80 -5.35 6.07 -1.98
C GLN A 80 -6.79 5.96 -2.46
N LEU A 81 -7.30 6.94 -3.21
CA LEU A 81 -8.62 6.88 -3.82
C LEU A 81 -8.75 5.66 -4.74
N ARG A 82 -7.75 5.39 -5.57
CA ARG A 82 -7.71 4.19 -6.41
C ARG A 82 -7.65 2.91 -5.56
N GLY A 83 -6.90 2.93 -4.47
CA GLY A 83 -6.87 1.81 -3.52
C GLY A 83 -8.20 1.55 -2.82
N LEU A 84 -8.92 2.58 -2.40
CA LEU A 84 -10.26 2.44 -1.81
C LEU A 84 -11.26 1.91 -2.84
N ARG A 85 -11.17 2.33 -4.10
CA ARG A 85 -11.96 1.76 -5.21
C ARG A 85 -11.61 0.30 -5.49
N SER A 86 -10.33 -0.08 -5.36
CA SER A 86 -9.89 -1.49 -5.37
C SER A 86 -10.55 -2.26 -4.23
N LEU A 87 -10.48 -1.75 -3.01
CA LEU A 87 -11.13 -2.38 -1.85
C LEU A 87 -12.64 -2.56 -2.06
N LYS A 88 -13.33 -1.55 -2.59
CA LYS A 88 -14.74 -1.64 -2.97
C LYS A 88 -14.99 -2.75 -3.99
N GLY A 89 -14.16 -2.85 -5.04
CA GLY A 89 -14.26 -3.90 -6.05
C GLY A 89 -14.04 -5.32 -5.47
N LEU A 90 -13.11 -5.46 -4.53
CA LEU A 90 -12.88 -6.73 -3.82
C LEU A 90 -14.07 -7.10 -2.95
N LEU A 91 -14.61 -6.15 -2.18
CA LEU A 91 -15.79 -6.37 -1.34
C LEU A 91 -17.05 -6.68 -2.16
N ALA A 92 -17.19 -6.13 -3.37
CA ALA A 92 -18.33 -6.43 -4.25
C ALA A 92 -18.38 -7.90 -4.70
N LYS A 93 -17.29 -8.66 -4.58
CA LYS A 93 -17.25 -10.10 -4.89
C LYS A 93 -17.60 -11.00 -3.72
N THR A 94 -17.62 -10.49 -2.49
CA THR A 94 -17.89 -11.29 -1.29
C THR A 94 -19.33 -11.83 -1.19
N PRO A 95 -20.37 -11.32 -1.89
CA PRO A 95 -21.68 -11.98 -1.94
C PRO A 95 -21.66 -13.40 -2.54
N SER A 96 -20.52 -13.85 -3.12
CA SER A 96 -20.33 -15.25 -3.50
C SER A 96 -20.19 -16.21 -2.31
N LEU A 97 -20.01 -15.68 -1.10
CA LEU A 97 -19.94 -16.46 0.13
C LEU A 97 -21.33 -16.87 0.61
N CYS A 98 -21.40 -17.96 1.38
CA CYS A 98 -22.63 -18.26 2.11
C CYS A 98 -22.89 -17.20 3.22
N GLU A 99 -24.12 -17.12 3.72
CA GLU A 99 -24.48 -16.12 4.75
C GLU A 99 -23.65 -16.24 6.03
N ALA A 100 -23.34 -17.48 6.46
CA ALA A 100 -22.52 -17.73 7.65
C ALA A 100 -21.08 -17.22 7.50
N ASP A 101 -20.48 -17.42 6.32
CA ASP A 101 -19.12 -16.93 6.02
C ASP A 101 -19.11 -15.40 5.91
N SER A 102 -20.16 -14.81 5.33
CA SER A 102 -20.33 -13.36 5.21
C SER A 102 -20.40 -12.67 6.58
N ALA A 103 -21.06 -13.30 7.56
CA ALA A 103 -21.13 -12.79 8.93
C ALA A 103 -19.76 -12.80 9.65
N SER A 104 -18.89 -13.74 9.29
CA SER A 104 -17.53 -13.85 9.86
C SER A 104 -16.51 -12.93 9.19
N LEU A 105 -16.81 -12.40 8.00
CA LEU A 105 -15.87 -11.70 7.15
C LEU A 105 -15.19 -10.49 7.81
N PRO A 106 -15.87 -9.63 8.60
CA PRO A 106 -15.19 -8.51 9.29
C PRO A 106 -14.09 -8.97 10.25
N SER A 107 -14.22 -10.19 10.80
CA SER A 107 -13.22 -10.81 11.68
C SER A 107 -12.21 -11.69 10.94
N ALA A 108 -12.34 -11.86 9.61
CA ALA A 108 -11.41 -12.63 8.80
C ALA A 108 -10.00 -12.05 8.89
N LYS A 109 -8.99 -12.91 8.74
CA LYS A 109 -7.57 -12.53 8.92
C LYS A 109 -6.74 -13.06 7.77
N SER A 110 -5.65 -12.35 7.47
CA SER A 110 -4.62 -12.86 6.59
C SER A 110 -3.85 -13.99 7.31
N PRO A 111 -3.40 -15.05 6.63
CA PRO A 111 -2.52 -16.06 7.24
C PRO A 111 -1.21 -15.49 7.79
N HIS A 112 -0.83 -14.28 7.37
CA HIS A 112 0.44 -13.62 7.71
C HIS A 112 0.28 -12.40 8.61
N ASP A 113 -0.96 -12.02 8.97
CA ASP A 113 -1.23 -10.88 9.83
C ASP A 113 -2.40 -11.21 10.78
N PRO A 114 -2.21 -11.08 12.12
CA PRO A 114 -3.24 -11.45 13.09
C PRO A 114 -4.38 -10.43 13.21
N ALA A 115 -4.30 -9.27 12.56
CA ALA A 115 -5.34 -8.27 12.56
C ALA A 115 -6.52 -8.66 11.65
N THR A 116 -7.68 -8.06 11.91
CA THR A 116 -8.92 -8.40 11.21
C THR A 116 -9.06 -7.61 9.91
N LEU A 117 -9.90 -8.12 9.00
CA LEU A 117 -10.26 -7.41 7.78
C LEU A 117 -10.82 -6.01 8.10
N ALA A 118 -11.72 -5.92 9.09
CA ALA A 118 -12.25 -4.64 9.54
C ALA A 118 -11.12 -3.67 9.93
N PHE A 119 -10.13 -4.12 10.71
CA PHE A 119 -8.99 -3.29 11.08
C PHE A 119 -8.21 -2.78 9.86
N HIS A 120 -7.91 -3.64 8.88
CA HIS A 120 -7.18 -3.20 7.68
C HIS A 120 -8.00 -2.21 6.83
N ILE A 121 -9.32 -2.40 6.75
CA ILE A 121 -10.23 -1.48 6.05
C ILE A 121 -10.25 -0.12 6.75
N THR A 122 -10.50 -0.09 8.07
CA THR A 122 -10.49 1.15 8.86
C THR A 122 -9.14 1.85 8.80
N SER A 123 -8.04 1.09 8.76
CA SER A 123 -6.70 1.68 8.59
C SER A 123 -6.53 2.32 7.21
N CYS A 124 -7.02 1.71 6.13
CA CYS A 124 -6.99 2.31 4.80
C CYS A 124 -7.79 3.62 4.75
N THR A 125 -8.99 3.63 5.30
CA THR A 125 -9.85 4.83 5.30
C THR A 125 -9.25 5.93 6.16
N HIS A 126 -8.75 5.59 7.35
CA HIS A 126 -8.08 6.54 8.24
C HIS A 126 -6.86 7.19 7.56
N LEU A 127 -5.96 6.39 6.97
CA LEU A 127 -4.77 6.91 6.28
C LEU A 127 -5.15 7.83 5.10
N ALA A 128 -6.20 7.49 4.35
CA ALA A 128 -6.68 8.32 3.26
C ALA A 128 -7.24 9.67 3.76
N THR A 129 -8.06 9.65 4.81
CA THR A 129 -8.57 10.88 5.43
C THR A 129 -7.46 11.73 6.06
N SER A 130 -6.48 11.11 6.73
CA SER A 130 -5.31 11.83 7.28
C SER A 130 -4.48 12.49 6.19
N SER A 131 -4.35 11.85 5.03
CA SER A 131 -3.60 12.42 3.90
C SER A 131 -4.28 13.67 3.37
N VAL A 132 -5.60 13.65 3.19
CA VAL A 132 -6.36 14.84 2.81
C VAL A 132 -6.29 15.92 3.91
N ALA A 133 -6.42 15.55 5.19
CA ALA A 133 -6.36 16.48 6.30
C ALA A 133 -5.01 17.22 6.42
N LEU A 134 -3.91 16.49 6.22
CA LEU A 134 -2.56 17.01 6.47
C LEU A 134 -1.93 17.62 5.22
N LEU A 135 -2.19 17.08 4.03
CA LEU A 135 -1.51 17.49 2.80
C LEU A 135 -2.21 18.67 2.12
N LEU A 136 -3.54 18.77 2.22
CA LEU A 136 -4.25 19.91 1.66
C LEU A 136 -3.84 21.21 2.36
N PRO A 137 -3.73 22.32 1.62
CA PRO A 137 -3.56 23.65 2.21
C PRO A 137 -4.86 24.05 2.92
N THR A 138 -4.94 23.82 4.23
CA THR A 138 -6.14 24.08 5.02
C THR A 138 -6.03 25.42 5.75
N GLU A 139 -6.18 26.54 5.04
CA GLU A 139 -6.62 27.77 5.70
C GLU A 139 -8.11 27.60 6.05
N GLY A 140 -8.40 27.02 7.23
CA GLY A 140 -9.75 26.99 7.82
C GLY A 140 -10.68 25.86 7.38
N ALA A 141 -10.26 24.93 6.53
CA ALA A 141 -11.07 23.76 6.17
C ALA A 141 -10.99 22.67 7.27
N GLU A 142 -12.15 22.21 7.74
CA GLU A 142 -12.23 21.10 8.69
C GLU A 142 -11.70 19.81 8.03
N PRO A 143 -10.76 19.09 8.68
CA PRO A 143 -10.20 17.86 8.16
C PRO A 143 -11.33 16.83 7.94
N PRO A 144 -11.26 16.00 6.88
CA PRO A 144 -12.20 14.88 6.78
C PRO A 144 -11.98 13.94 7.96
N VAL A 145 -13.01 13.81 8.81
CA VAL A 145 -13.01 12.86 9.91
C VAL A 145 -14.09 11.83 9.61
N MET A 146 -13.68 10.59 9.40
CA MET A 146 -14.60 9.46 9.48
C MET A 146 -14.82 9.10 10.94
N ALA A 147 -16.05 8.85 11.34
CA ALA A 147 -16.34 8.38 12.68
C ALA A 147 -15.71 7.01 12.90
N ASP A 148 -15.11 6.80 14.08
CA ASP A 148 -14.64 5.49 14.51
C ASP A 148 -15.84 4.57 14.77
N LYS A 149 -16.32 3.91 13.71
CA LYS A 149 -17.33 2.87 13.78
C LYS A 149 -16.63 1.52 13.98
N LYS A 150 -17.27 0.62 14.73
CA LYS A 150 -16.87 -0.78 14.81
C LYS A 150 -17.75 -1.58 13.88
N GLU A 151 -17.39 -1.61 12.60
CA GLU A 151 -18.14 -2.38 11.61
C GLU A 151 -18.08 -3.86 11.96
N SER A 152 -19.25 -4.45 12.09
CA SER A 152 -19.47 -5.84 12.51
C SER A 152 -20.08 -6.69 11.41
N THR A 153 -20.47 -6.07 10.29
CA THR A 153 -21.06 -6.75 9.13
C THR A 153 -20.40 -6.34 7.81
N LEU A 154 -20.53 -7.19 6.79
CA LEU A 154 -20.09 -6.86 5.42
C LEU A 154 -20.75 -5.60 4.88
N ALA A 155 -22.05 -5.42 5.12
CA ALA A 155 -22.80 -4.25 4.64
C ALA A 155 -22.28 -2.95 5.26
N GLU A 156 -21.94 -2.96 6.55
CA GLU A 156 -21.32 -1.83 7.24
C GLU A 156 -19.93 -1.52 6.67
N LEU A 157 -19.10 -2.54 6.39
CA LEU A 157 -17.79 -2.34 5.78
C LEU A 157 -17.88 -1.73 4.37
N ILE A 158 -18.80 -2.22 3.53
CA ILE A 158 -19.04 -1.65 2.20
C ILE A 158 -19.49 -0.19 2.33
N THR A 159 -20.45 0.08 3.21
CA THR A 159 -20.95 1.43 3.45
C THR A 159 -19.85 2.36 3.93
N HIS A 160 -18.98 1.91 4.83
CA HIS A 160 -17.86 2.70 5.34
C HIS A 160 -16.85 3.08 4.25
N VAL A 161 -16.52 2.15 3.36
CA VAL A 161 -15.64 2.43 2.20
C VAL A 161 -16.32 3.41 1.24
N ASP A 162 -17.62 3.26 0.99
CA ASP A 162 -18.38 4.16 0.11
C ASP A 162 -18.49 5.58 0.67
N GLU A 163 -18.83 5.72 1.95
CA GLU A 163 -18.85 7.00 2.67
C GLU A 163 -17.48 7.68 2.64
N THR A 164 -16.40 6.91 2.84
CA THR A 164 -15.04 7.43 2.79
C THR A 164 -14.69 7.95 1.39
N ILE A 165 -14.97 7.18 0.33
CA ILE A 165 -14.70 7.62 -1.05
C ILE A 165 -15.46 8.91 -1.34
N ALA A 166 -16.75 8.97 -1.02
CA ALA A 166 -17.59 10.14 -1.25
C ALA A 166 -17.09 11.37 -0.47
N LEU A 167 -16.67 11.19 0.79
CA LEU A 167 -16.09 12.25 1.60
C LEU A 167 -14.80 12.80 0.99
N LEU A 168 -13.89 11.91 0.56
CA LEU A 168 -12.62 12.31 -0.05
C LEU A 168 -12.89 13.05 -1.37
N GLU A 169 -13.72 12.51 -2.25
CA GLU A 169 -14.12 13.15 -3.52
C GLU A 169 -14.73 14.54 -3.30
N ALA A 170 -15.61 14.70 -2.31
CA ALA A 170 -16.19 15.98 -1.96
C ALA A 170 -15.14 16.99 -1.46
N LYS A 171 -14.11 16.53 -0.74
CA LYS A 171 -13.04 17.39 -0.22
C LYS A 171 -12.02 17.77 -1.29
N ILE A 172 -11.70 16.87 -2.21
CA ILE A 172 -10.73 17.15 -3.29
C ILE A 172 -11.37 17.87 -4.47
N GLY A 173 -12.68 17.74 -4.70
CA GLY A 173 -13.38 18.39 -5.82
C GLY A 173 -12.71 18.13 -7.17
N HIS A 174 -12.10 19.18 -7.75
CA HIS A 174 -11.37 19.13 -9.03
C HIS A 174 -9.86 19.21 -8.88
N MET A 175 -9.33 19.06 -7.67
CA MET A 175 -7.90 19.08 -7.42
C MET A 175 -7.17 17.99 -8.21
N GLY A 176 -5.96 18.30 -8.63
CA GLY A 176 -5.05 17.44 -9.36
C GLY A 176 -3.60 17.66 -8.96
N GLY A 177 -2.70 17.34 -9.89
CA GLY A 177 -1.27 17.20 -9.61
C GLY A 177 -0.62 18.42 -8.95
N SER A 178 -0.90 19.62 -9.47
CA SER A 178 -0.28 20.88 -9.04
C SER A 178 -0.86 21.46 -7.74
N ASP A 179 -2.02 20.97 -7.29
CA ASP A 179 -2.68 21.54 -6.11
C ASP A 179 -1.99 21.17 -4.79
N LEU A 180 -1.01 20.26 -4.85
CA LEU A 180 -0.13 19.94 -3.72
C LEU A 180 1.31 20.44 -3.92
N ASP A 181 1.58 21.29 -4.92
CA ASP A 181 2.94 21.77 -5.18
C ASP A 181 3.52 22.47 -3.93
N GLY A 182 4.70 22.01 -3.49
CA GLY A 182 5.40 22.56 -2.32
C GLY A 182 4.98 21.93 -0.99
N VAL A 183 4.04 20.98 -0.99
CA VAL A 183 3.73 20.19 0.22
C VAL A 183 4.94 19.37 0.67
N GLU A 184 5.80 18.97 -0.27
CA GLU A 184 6.99 18.16 -0.02
C GLU A 184 7.95 18.84 0.97
N ASP A 185 8.03 20.17 0.93
CA ASP A 185 8.92 20.99 1.75
C ASP A 185 8.22 21.53 3.01
N ARG A 186 6.93 21.25 3.18
CA ARG A 186 6.15 21.72 4.33
C ARG A 186 6.38 20.82 5.54
N GLU A 187 6.48 21.45 6.71
CA GLU A 187 6.47 20.75 7.99
C GLU A 187 5.02 20.39 8.40
N LEU A 188 4.77 19.11 8.66
CA LEU A 188 3.48 18.53 9.00
C LEU A 188 3.49 18.06 10.46
N SER A 189 2.50 18.51 11.24
CA SER A 189 2.29 18.04 12.61
C SER A 189 1.35 16.84 12.61
N VAL A 190 1.88 15.65 12.90
CA VAL A 190 1.17 14.38 12.85
C VAL A 190 0.90 13.88 14.26
N THR A 191 -0.38 13.73 14.62
CA THR A 191 -0.79 13.14 15.89
C THR A 191 -1.15 11.68 15.71
N TYR A 192 -0.48 10.79 16.44
CA TYR A 192 -0.73 9.36 16.44
C TYR A 192 -1.87 8.97 17.37
N GLY A 193 -2.41 7.76 17.21
CA GLY A 193 -3.52 7.26 18.04
C GLY A 193 -3.21 7.12 19.54
N ASN A 194 -1.94 7.19 19.94
CA ASN A 194 -1.53 7.24 21.35
C ASN A 194 -1.46 8.67 21.92
N GLY A 195 -1.87 9.68 21.14
CA GLY A 195 -1.86 11.09 21.52
C GLY A 195 -0.51 11.78 21.39
N GLN A 196 0.55 11.08 20.98
CA GLN A 196 1.84 11.71 20.70
C GLN A 196 1.78 12.44 19.37
N THR A 197 2.39 13.62 19.32
CA THR A 197 2.56 14.39 18.10
C THR A 197 4.03 14.37 17.66
N ALA A 198 4.27 14.15 16.38
CA ALA A 198 5.58 14.27 15.76
C ALA A 198 5.54 15.21 14.56
N SER A 199 6.63 15.92 14.35
CA SER A 199 6.83 16.76 13.18
C SER A 199 7.49 15.95 12.05
N TRP A 200 6.97 16.08 10.84
CA TRP A 200 7.45 15.41 9.63
C TRP A 200 7.62 16.41 8.50
N GLY A 201 8.67 16.25 7.67
CA GLY A 201 8.66 16.87 6.34
C GLY A 201 7.63 16.18 5.45
N GLY A 202 6.95 16.94 4.58
CA GLY A 202 5.83 16.42 3.79
C GLY A 202 6.25 15.28 2.86
N LYS A 203 7.43 15.36 2.25
CA LYS A 203 8.00 14.28 1.44
C LYS A 203 8.25 13.02 2.28
N GLU A 204 8.87 13.16 3.44
CA GLU A 204 9.16 12.05 4.36
C GLU A 204 7.85 11.42 4.85
N TYR A 205 6.84 12.23 5.12
CA TYR A 205 5.52 11.75 5.53
C TYR A 205 4.84 10.93 4.43
N ILE A 206 4.80 11.45 3.19
CA ILE A 206 4.15 10.77 2.06
C ILE A 206 4.86 9.45 1.74
N LEU A 207 6.18 9.50 1.51
CA LEU A 207 6.93 8.36 1.00
C LEU A 207 7.39 7.39 2.09
N GLY A 208 7.61 7.89 3.31
CA GLY A 208 8.11 7.11 4.44
C GLY A 208 7.03 6.54 5.34
N TYR A 209 5.83 7.13 5.37
CA TYR A 209 4.75 6.71 6.25
C TYR A 209 3.48 6.38 5.48
N ILE A 210 2.86 7.37 4.83
CA ILE A 210 1.50 7.24 4.30
C ILE A 210 1.38 6.21 3.17
N ALA A 211 2.17 6.35 2.10
CA ALA A 211 2.09 5.48 0.93
C ALA A 211 2.40 4.00 1.25
N PRO A 212 3.52 3.66 1.94
CA PRO A 212 3.82 2.27 2.27
C PRO A 212 2.80 1.67 3.24
N ASN A 213 2.34 2.44 4.23
CA ASN A 213 1.39 1.96 5.22
C ASN A 213 0.03 1.66 4.58
N PHE A 214 -0.47 2.55 3.73
CA PHE A 214 -1.72 2.33 3.01
C PHE A 214 -1.66 1.07 2.13
N MET A 215 -0.57 0.90 1.36
CA MET A 215 -0.40 -0.27 0.50
C MET A 215 -0.27 -1.58 1.28
N PHE A 216 0.33 -1.54 2.48
CA PHE A 216 0.37 -2.68 3.38
C PHE A 216 -1.05 -3.11 3.80
N HIS A 217 -1.85 -2.20 4.33
CA HIS A 217 -3.21 -2.51 4.78
C HIS A 217 -4.11 -2.96 3.63
N LEU A 218 -4.01 -2.32 2.46
CA LEU A 218 -4.77 -2.73 1.28
C LEU A 218 -4.41 -4.16 0.84
N SER A 219 -3.11 -4.51 0.87
CA SER A 219 -2.63 -5.85 0.53
C SER A 219 -3.09 -6.90 1.54
N MET A 220 -3.10 -6.56 2.84
CA MET A 220 -3.60 -7.46 3.88
C MET A 220 -5.11 -7.65 3.82
N ALA A 221 -5.88 -6.60 3.49
CA ALA A 221 -7.31 -6.71 3.23
C ALA A 221 -7.60 -7.65 2.05
N PHE A 222 -6.87 -7.51 0.93
CA PHE A 222 -6.93 -8.45 -0.19
C PHE A 222 -6.63 -9.90 0.24
N SER A 223 -5.56 -10.10 1.02
CA SER A 223 -5.17 -11.42 1.53
C SER A 223 -6.24 -12.04 2.43
N ALA A 224 -6.82 -11.25 3.33
CA ALA A 224 -7.88 -11.69 4.23
C ALA A 224 -9.17 -12.07 3.48
N ILE A 225 -9.60 -11.27 2.49
CA ILE A 225 -10.76 -11.58 1.63
C ILE A 225 -10.50 -12.86 0.83
N ARG A 226 -9.30 -13.02 0.27
CA ARG A 226 -8.95 -14.24 -0.46
C ARG A 226 -8.92 -15.47 0.45
N GLY A 227 -8.47 -15.30 1.69
CA GLY A 227 -8.39 -16.34 2.71
C GLY A 227 -9.75 -16.93 3.11
N THR A 228 -10.86 -16.22 2.86
CA THR A 228 -12.22 -16.73 3.11
C THR A 228 -12.81 -17.53 1.94
N GLY A 229 -12.05 -17.72 0.86
CA GLY A 229 -12.47 -18.50 -0.31
C GLY A 229 -13.15 -17.68 -1.40
N VAL A 230 -13.22 -16.34 -1.26
CA VAL A 230 -13.67 -15.46 -2.35
C VAL A 230 -12.65 -15.52 -3.50
N ASP A 231 -13.14 -15.72 -4.73
CA ASP A 231 -12.31 -15.72 -5.93
C ASP A 231 -11.92 -14.29 -6.34
N VAL A 232 -10.96 -13.73 -5.59
CA VAL A 232 -10.29 -12.47 -5.90
C VAL A 232 -8.89 -12.72 -6.43
N GLY A 233 -8.56 -12.04 -7.53
CA GLY A 233 -7.29 -12.13 -8.22
C GLY A 233 -6.54 -10.80 -8.27
N LYS A 234 -5.31 -10.85 -8.80
CA LYS A 234 -4.46 -9.67 -9.02
C LYS A 234 -5.16 -8.57 -9.82
N MET A 235 -5.98 -8.95 -10.81
CA MET A 235 -6.68 -7.96 -11.64
C MET A 235 -7.79 -7.25 -10.87
N ASP A 236 -8.48 -7.92 -9.95
CA ASP A 236 -9.48 -7.26 -9.11
C ASP A 236 -8.85 -6.19 -8.21
N PHE A 237 -7.60 -6.42 -7.80
CA PHE A 237 -6.81 -5.44 -7.05
C PHE A 237 -6.31 -4.28 -7.95
N LEU A 238 -5.80 -4.59 -9.15
CA LEU A 238 -5.08 -3.58 -9.96
C LEU A 238 -5.96 -2.75 -10.88
N VAL A 239 -7.14 -3.24 -11.30
CA VAL A 239 -7.96 -2.54 -12.30
C VAL A 239 -8.21 -1.08 -11.94
N PRO A 240 -8.60 -0.72 -10.70
CA PRO A 240 -8.81 0.69 -10.33
C PRO A 240 -7.56 1.58 -10.42
N PHE A 241 -6.36 1.01 -10.42
CA PHE A 241 -5.10 1.73 -10.66
C PHE A 241 -4.79 1.95 -12.14
N MET A 242 -5.38 1.16 -13.03
CA MET A 242 -5.10 1.14 -14.46
C MET A 242 -6.18 1.81 -15.32
N VAL A 243 -7.30 2.22 -14.73
CA VAL A 243 -8.39 2.91 -15.45
C VAL A 243 -7.83 4.10 -16.22
N GLY A 244 -8.15 4.15 -17.52
CA GLY A 244 -7.70 5.20 -18.44
C GLY A 244 -6.22 5.12 -18.85
N ARG A 245 -5.48 4.09 -18.41
CA ARG A 245 -4.05 3.89 -18.72
C ARG A 245 -3.79 2.64 -19.57
N ALA A 246 -4.64 1.62 -19.45
CA ALA A 246 -4.55 0.39 -20.24
C ALA A 246 -5.77 0.27 -21.19
N PRO A 247 -5.57 -0.07 -22.49
CA PRO A 247 -6.70 -0.32 -23.38
C PRO A 247 -7.58 -1.46 -22.84
N GLY A 248 -8.89 -1.19 -22.68
CA GLY A 248 -9.86 -2.18 -22.23
C GLY A 248 -10.16 -2.19 -20.73
N PHE A 249 -9.71 -1.18 -19.96
CA PHE A 249 -10.02 -1.00 -18.54
C PHE A 249 -10.33 0.46 -18.18
#